data_AF-A0A0B7HN18-F1
#
_entry.id   AF-A0A0B7HN18-F1
#
_cell.length_a   1.000
_cell.length_b   1.000
_cell.length_c   1.000
_cell.angle_alpha   90.00
_cell.angle_beta   90.00
_cell.angle_gamma   90.00
#
_symmetry.space_group_name_H-M   'P 1'
#
loop_
_entity.id
_entity.type
_entity.pdbx_description
1 polymer ?
#
loop_
_entity_poly.entity_id
_entity_poly.type
_entity_poly.pdbx_seq_one_letter_code
_entity_poly.pdbx_strand_id
1 'polypeptide(L)'
;MKIRIFYLKKNKKYNYTPRYYEGKNLGNPYEFDSRIRKDRETQTNHFTVEWQDIRKESRNRKNREINKTFLVVLAILIFLALYLLDFDLSIFKK
;
A
#
# COMPACT_ATOMS: atom_id res chain seq x y z
N MET A 1 -22.85 4.96 11.22
CA MET A 1 -22.02 5.89 10.43
C MET A 1 -21.23 6.79 11.37
N LYS A 2 -19.91 6.91 11.21
CA LYS A 2 -19.05 7.69 12.13
C LYS A 2 -18.98 9.14 11.63
N ILE A 3 -19.75 10.04 12.23
CA ILE A 3 -19.80 11.46 11.85
C ILE A 3 -18.54 12.15 12.41
N ARG A 4 -17.68 12.69 11.52
CA ARG A 4 -16.49 13.46 11.90
C ARG A 4 -16.80 14.95 11.75
N ILE A 5 -17.09 15.61 12.87
CA ILE A 5 -17.54 17.02 12.92
C ILE A 5 -16.38 18.01 12.72
N PHE A 6 -15.13 17.60 12.99
CA PHE A 6 -13.94 18.41 12.71
C PHE A 6 -12.97 17.63 11.82
N TYR A 7 -12.89 18.01 10.56
CA TYR A 7 -11.81 17.56 9.68
C TYR A 7 -10.54 18.31 10.08
N LEU A 8 -9.67 17.66 10.85
CA LEU A 8 -8.31 18.16 11.01
C LEU A 8 -7.65 18.20 9.63
N LYS A 9 -7.18 19.38 9.23
CA LYS A 9 -6.37 19.53 8.03
C LYS A 9 -5.12 18.68 8.20
N LYS A 10 -4.77 17.90 7.17
CA LYS A 10 -3.53 17.13 7.17
C LYS A 10 -2.33 18.07 7.28
N ASN A 11 -1.28 17.61 7.94
CA ASN A 11 -0.01 18.34 8.03
C ASN A 11 0.48 18.70 6.62
N LYS A 12 0.86 19.97 6.42
CA LYS A 12 1.53 20.40 5.18
C LYS A 12 2.90 19.73 5.14
N LYS A 13 3.17 18.95 4.09
CA LYS A 13 4.51 18.44 3.82
C LYS A 13 5.30 19.53 3.11
N TYR A 14 6.50 19.83 3.60
CA TYR A 14 7.42 20.76 2.95
C TYR A 14 8.54 19.94 2.33
N ASN A 15 8.73 20.06 1.02
CA ASN A 15 9.86 19.47 0.33
C ASN A 15 11.02 20.47 0.41
N TYR A 16 12.11 20.12 1.10
CA TYR A 16 13.33 20.92 1.09
C TYR A 16 14.19 20.53 -0.10
N THR A 17 14.76 21.52 -0.75
CA THR A 17 15.56 21.33 -1.96
C THR A 17 16.93 21.93 -1.71
N PRO A 18 18.00 21.12 -1.71
CA PRO A 18 19.33 21.60 -1.33
C PRO A 18 19.78 22.77 -2.20
N ARG A 19 20.55 23.69 -1.60
CA ARG A 19 21.04 24.91 -2.27
C ARG A 19 21.78 24.62 -3.59
N TYR A 20 22.49 23.50 -3.67
CA TYR A 20 23.29 23.10 -4.83
C TYR A 20 22.68 21.92 -5.61
N TYR A 21 21.40 21.60 -5.40
CA TYR A 21 20.76 20.51 -6.15
C TYR A 21 20.30 20.98 -7.53
N GLU A 22 21.04 20.60 -8.57
CA GLU A 22 20.75 20.97 -9.96
C GLU A 22 19.62 20.15 -10.59
N GLY A 23 19.22 19.04 -9.96
CA GLY A 23 18.22 18.10 -10.49
C GLY A 23 16.80 18.66 -10.66
N LYS A 24 16.51 19.85 -10.11
CA LYS A 24 15.25 20.56 -10.35
C LYS A 24 15.12 21.16 -11.74
N ASN A 25 16.24 21.49 -12.37
CA ASN A 25 16.26 22.19 -13.65
C ASN A 25 16.27 21.23 -14.85
N LEU A 26 16.20 19.92 -14.62
CA LEU A 26 16.11 18.89 -15.67
C LEU A 26 14.70 18.74 -16.28
N GLY A 27 13.80 19.70 -16.04
CA GLY A 27 12.46 19.73 -16.62
C GLY A 27 12.43 20.29 -18.04
N ASN A 28 11.32 20.11 -18.75
CA ASN A 28 11.11 20.64 -20.09
C ASN A 28 11.18 22.20 -20.08
N PRO A 29 12.08 22.83 -20.87
CA PRO A 29 12.22 24.29 -20.92
C PRO A 29 10.99 25.02 -21.46
N TYR A 30 10.08 24.31 -22.14
CA TYR A 30 8.84 24.86 -22.72
C TYR A 30 7.60 24.66 -21.84
N GLU A 31 7.74 24.17 -20.61
CA GLU A 31 6.61 23.93 -19.73
C GLU A 31 6.14 25.24 -19.06
N PHE A 32 4.97 25.73 -19.45
CA PHE A 32 4.35 27.00 -19.02
C PHE A 32 3.70 26.96 -17.63
N ASP A 33 4.19 26.16 -16.68
CA ASP A 33 3.66 26.19 -15.31
C ASP A 33 4.37 27.23 -14.43
N SER A 34 3.65 27.74 -13.43
CA SER A 34 4.15 28.73 -12.47
C SER A 34 5.33 28.17 -11.65
N ARG A 35 6.33 29.01 -11.36
CA ARG A 35 7.50 28.65 -10.52
C ARG A 35 7.08 28.03 -9.18
N ILE A 36 6.04 28.59 -8.56
CA ILE A 36 5.49 28.15 -7.27
C ILE A 36 4.90 26.74 -7.36
N ARG A 37 4.28 26.36 -8.48
CA ARG A 37 3.74 25.01 -8.68
C ARG A 37 4.85 23.99 -8.96
N LYS A 38 5.82 24.34 -9.82
CA LYS A 38 6.98 23.49 -10.10
C LYS A 38 7.74 23.11 -8.83
N ASP A 39 7.95 24.06 -7.93
CA ASP A 39 8.61 23.82 -6.63
C ASP A 39 7.78 22.97 -5.64
N ARG A 40 6.46 22.95 -5.79
CA ARG A 40 5.57 22.07 -4.98
C ARG A 40 5.56 20.64 -5.49
N GLU A 41 5.67 20.47 -6.80
CA GLU A 41 5.58 19.17 -7.48
C GLU A 41 6.94 18.47 -7.64
N THR A 42 8.05 19.20 -7.58
CA THR A 42 9.40 18.61 -7.51
C THR A 42 9.64 17.95 -6.14
N GLN A 43 9.30 16.66 -6.05
CA GLN A 43 9.48 15.84 -4.86
C GLN A 43 10.92 15.35 -4.76
N THR A 44 11.69 15.86 -3.80
CA THR A 44 13.12 15.56 -3.64
C THR A 44 13.43 14.27 -2.86
N ASN A 45 12.42 13.60 -2.30
CA ASN A 45 12.57 12.36 -1.53
C ASN A 45 11.88 11.18 -2.22
N HIS A 46 12.52 10.69 -3.28
CA HIS A 46 12.01 9.68 -4.21
C HIS A 46 11.44 8.43 -3.51
N PHE A 47 12.14 7.91 -2.50
CA PHE A 47 11.75 6.68 -1.81
C PHE A 47 10.37 6.76 -1.18
N THR A 48 10.05 7.83 -0.44
CA THR A 48 8.76 7.89 0.28
C THR A 48 7.56 7.94 -0.65
N VAL A 49 7.76 8.47 -1.86
CA VAL A 49 6.76 8.61 -2.92
C VAL A 49 6.61 7.29 -3.64
N GLU A 50 7.72 6.68 -4.03
CA GLU A 50 7.77 5.35 -4.62
C GLU A 50 7.10 4.30 -3.71
N TRP A 51 7.41 4.29 -2.41
CA TRP A 51 6.72 3.44 -1.42
C TRP A 51 5.24 3.76 -1.27
N GLN A 52 4.81 5.00 -1.52
CA GLN A 52 3.39 5.38 -1.49
C GLN A 52 2.67 4.90 -2.75
N ASP A 53 3.31 5.02 -3.91
CA ASP A 53 2.76 4.60 -5.20
C ASP A 53 2.70 3.07 -5.29
N ILE A 54 3.76 2.36 -4.91
CA ILE A 54 3.75 0.89 -4.78
C ILE A 54 2.65 0.44 -3.82
N ARG A 55 2.45 1.14 -2.68
CA ARG A 55 1.35 0.83 -1.75
C ARG A 55 -0.03 1.14 -2.33
N LYS A 56 -0.14 2.16 -3.17
CA LYS A 56 -1.41 2.56 -3.77
C LYS A 56 -1.79 1.59 -4.89
N GLU A 57 -0.81 1.15 -5.66
CA GLU A 57 -0.93 0.15 -6.71
C GLU A 57 -1.18 -1.26 -6.13
N SER A 58 -0.53 -1.63 -5.03
CA SER A 58 -0.78 -2.92 -4.36
C SER A 58 -2.14 -3.01 -3.69
N ARG A 59 -2.81 -1.88 -3.42
CA ARG A 59 -4.19 -1.81 -2.88
C ARG A 59 -5.24 -2.09 -3.96
N ASN A 60 -5.06 -3.16 -4.72
CA ASN A 60 -6.07 -3.65 -5.65
C ASN A 60 -7.13 -4.44 -4.87
N ARG A 61 -8.28 -3.80 -4.59
CA ARG A 61 -9.48 -4.44 -4.01
C ARG A 61 -10.04 -5.60 -4.88
N LYS A 62 -9.48 -5.80 -6.06
CA LYS A 62 -9.84 -6.84 -7.03
C LYS A 62 -9.31 -8.23 -6.66
N ASN A 63 -8.26 -8.33 -5.84
CA ASN A 63 -7.70 -9.61 -5.36
C ASN A 63 -8.26 -10.03 -3.99
N ARG A 64 -9.52 -9.70 -3.71
CA ARG A 64 -10.22 -10.17 -2.51
C ARG A 64 -10.90 -11.53 -2.77
N GLU A 65 -10.34 -12.33 -3.67
CA GLU A 65 -10.79 -13.70 -3.88
C GLU A 65 -9.90 -14.63 -3.06
N ILE A 66 -10.53 -15.55 -2.33
CA ILE A 66 -9.78 -16.54 -1.58
C ILE A 66 -9.16 -17.51 -2.60
N ASN A 67 -7.84 -17.65 -2.58
CA ASN A 67 -7.13 -18.55 -3.49
C ASN A 67 -7.56 -20.00 -3.21
N LYS A 68 -8.18 -20.66 -4.21
CA LYS A 68 -8.64 -22.05 -4.09
C LYS A 68 -7.49 -23.01 -3.79
N THR A 69 -6.31 -22.79 -4.36
CA THR A 69 -5.12 -23.61 -4.10
C THR A 69 -4.71 -23.52 -2.63
N PHE A 70 -4.77 -22.33 -2.04
CA PHE A 70 -4.47 -22.15 -0.61
C PHE A 70 -5.45 -22.92 0.28
N LEU A 71 -6.75 -22.86 -0.03
CA LEU A 71 -7.76 -23.62 0.73
C LEU A 71 -7.52 -25.14 0.63
N VAL A 72 -7.17 -25.65 -0.55
CA VAL A 72 -6.87 -27.08 -0.74
C VAL A 72 -5.64 -27.49 0.07
N VAL A 73 -4.55 -26.72 0.01
CA VAL A 73 -3.33 -26.99 0.79
C VAL A 73 -3.62 -26.94 2.29
N LEU A 74 -4.39 -25.94 2.76
CA LEU A 74 -4.79 -25.82 4.16
C LEU A 74 -5.61 -27.03 4.62
N ALA A 75 -6.57 -27.49 3.82
CA ALA A 75 -7.37 -28.67 4.14
C ALA A 75 -6.51 -29.93 4.25
N ILE A 76 -5.57 -30.14 3.32
CA ILE A 76 -4.63 -31.28 3.36
C ILE A 76 -3.78 -31.26 4.63
N LEU A 77 -3.23 -30.10 4.99
CA LEU A 77 -2.43 -29.94 6.20
C LEU A 77 -3.23 -30.25 7.47
N ILE A 78 -4.48 -29.78 7.54
CA ILE A 78 -5.37 -30.10 8.67
C ILE A 78 -5.63 -31.61 8.72
N PHE A 79 -5.92 -32.25 7.59
CA PHE A 79 -6.12 -33.71 7.53
C PHE A 79 -4.89 -34.50 8.00
N LEU A 80 -3.69 -34.10 7.57
CA LEU A 80 -2.43 -34.69 8.01
C LEU A 80 -2.21 -34.52 9.52
N ALA A 81 -2.48 -33.33 10.05
CA ALA A 81 -2.36 -33.05 11.48
C ALA A 81 -3.34 -33.90 12.30
N LEU A 82 -4.59 -34.03 11.84
CA LEU A 82 -5.60 -34.85 12.50
C LEU A 82 -5.24 -36.34 12.47
N TYR A 83 -4.68 -36.83 11.36
CA TYR A 83 -4.21 -38.20 11.23
C TYR A 83 -3.05 -38.51 12.17
N LEU A 84 -2.05 -37.62 12.25
CA LEU A 84 -0.88 -37.84 13.11
C LEU A 84 -1.22 -37.84 14.61
N LEU A 85 -2.29 -37.15 14.99
CA LEU A 85 -2.78 -37.06 16.37
C LEU A 85 -3.83 -38.13 16.73
N ASP A 86 -4.16 -39.04 15.80
CA ASP A 86 -5.29 -39.98 15.94
C ASP A 86 -6.57 -39.29 16.43
N PHE A 87 -6.84 -38.10 15.90
CA PHE A 87 -7.92 -37.25 16.39
C PHE A 87 -9.30 -37.82 16.01
N ASP A 88 -10.12 -38.12 17.02
CA ASP A 88 -11.47 -38.67 16.81
C ASP A 88 -12.47 -37.59 16.35
N LEU A 89 -12.89 -37.67 15.09
CA LEU A 89 -13.88 -36.77 14.48
C LEU A 89 -15.32 -37.09 14.90
N SER A 90 -15.57 -38.23 15.56
CA SER A 90 -16.90 -38.62 16.04
C SER A 90 -17.45 -37.67 17.10
N ILE A 91 -16.57 -36.95 17.81
CA ILE A 91 -16.91 -35.94 18.82
C ILE A 91 -17.82 -34.81 18.30
N PHE A 92 -17.84 -34.59 16.98
CA PHE A 92 -18.67 -33.57 16.34
C PHE A 92 -20.03 -34.08 15.84
N LYS A 93 -20.29 -35.39 15.91
CA LYS A 93 -21.58 -35.98 15.53
C LYS A 93 -22.50 -36.00 16.74
N LYS A 94 -23.51 -35.13 16.73
CA LYS A 94 -24.70 -35.24 17.59
C LYS A 94 -25.88 -35.69 16.75
#